data_AF-A0A4R0N3E2-F1
#
_entry.id   AF-A0A4R0N3E2-F1
#
_cell.length_a   1.000
_cell.length_b   1.000
_cell.length_c   1.000
_cell.angle_alpha   90.00
_cell.angle_beta   90.00
_cell.angle_gamma   90.00
#
_symmetry.space_group_name_H-M   'P 1'
#
loop_
_entity.id
_entity.type
_entity.pdbx_description
1 polymer ?
#
loop_
_entity_poly.entity_id
_entity_poly.type
_entity_poly.pdbx_seq_one_letter_code
_entity_poly.pdbx_strand_id
1 'polypeptide(L)'
;MEYQTDVVVNSKSIIQRGKQVLEVNSTSTVSKISKVIAVDDNDYTFNVKVKSTDNLIDAMGKKLHYNSSSGLDGSTIKNALSYIVNKPVDVKINKYGIIESFNVEKVELATDTLLAFAGIQPEVFKKGKLFDLFADITYTKNLIKGHNWTDVSTTGNEKITTKFWIENVNEKNTILKFTSSSIGKLVNSSSNGTYLVDNKTGLILEKLVYVISLGYQVSAGGIVYGVSRSSSIFERNKLLL
;
A
#
# COMPACT_ATOMS: atom_id res chain seq x y z
N MET A 1 -12.70 5.46 -18.75
CA MET A 1 -12.09 4.19 -18.30
C MET A 1 -12.02 4.23 -16.79
N GLU A 2 -12.45 3.18 -16.10
CA GLU A 2 -12.53 3.15 -14.65
C GLU A 2 -11.94 1.84 -14.12
N TYR A 3 -11.10 1.92 -13.11
CA TYR A 3 -10.48 0.76 -12.47
C TYR A 3 -10.92 0.67 -11.02
N GLN A 4 -11.20 -0.54 -10.55
CA GLN A 4 -11.43 -0.83 -9.14
C GLN A 4 -10.25 -1.62 -8.58
N THR A 5 -9.72 -1.15 -7.45
CA THR A 5 -8.70 -1.84 -6.67
C THR A 5 -9.31 -2.31 -5.36
N ASP A 6 -9.36 -3.61 -5.16
CA ASP A 6 -9.79 -4.22 -3.90
C ASP A 6 -8.54 -4.67 -3.13
N VAL A 7 -8.37 -4.16 -1.91
CA VAL A 7 -7.21 -4.39 -1.05
C VAL A 7 -7.66 -5.09 0.23
N VAL A 8 -6.98 -6.17 0.61
CA VAL A 8 -7.13 -6.84 1.89
C VAL A 8 -5.79 -6.81 2.61
N VAL A 9 -5.78 -6.27 3.82
CA VAL A 9 -4.62 -6.22 4.71
C VAL A 9 -4.94 -7.02 5.96
N ASN A 10 -4.10 -8.00 6.27
CA ASN A 10 -4.09 -8.64 7.59
C ASN A 10 -2.81 -8.23 8.29
N SER A 11 -2.90 -7.70 9.50
CA SER A 11 -1.74 -7.26 10.26
C SER A 11 -1.77 -7.81 11.69
N LYS A 12 -0.58 -8.10 12.20
CA LYS A 12 -0.35 -8.44 13.60
C LYS A 12 0.78 -7.58 14.11
N SER A 13 0.54 -6.88 15.21
CA SER A 13 1.48 -5.98 15.86
C SER A 13 1.64 -6.40 17.31
N ILE A 14 2.89 -6.39 17.79
CA ILE A 14 3.23 -6.65 19.19
C ILE A 14 4.04 -5.46 19.68
N ILE A 15 3.60 -4.88 20.79
CA ILE A 15 4.32 -3.84 21.52
C ILE A 15 4.69 -4.42 22.87
N GLN A 16 5.98 -4.48 23.17
CA GLN A 16 6.49 -5.15 24.35
C GLN A 16 7.43 -4.25 25.16
N ARG A 17 7.29 -4.32 26.49
CA ARG A 17 8.22 -3.76 27.46
C ARG A 17 8.42 -4.73 28.61
N GLY A 18 9.60 -5.37 28.67
CA GLY A 18 9.87 -6.41 29.66
C GLY A 18 8.83 -7.53 29.54
N LYS A 19 8.05 -7.77 30.60
CA LYS A 19 6.96 -8.76 30.64
C LYS A 19 5.60 -8.22 30.16
N GLN A 20 5.48 -6.91 29.94
CA GLN A 20 4.24 -6.31 29.45
C GLN A 20 4.17 -6.46 27.93
N VAL A 21 3.10 -7.07 27.43
CA VAL A 21 2.88 -7.32 26.00
C VAL A 21 1.49 -6.83 25.64
N LEU A 22 1.40 -6.02 24.58
CA LEU A 22 0.16 -5.67 23.92
C LEU A 22 0.21 -6.30 22.52
N GLU A 23 -0.70 -7.24 22.27
CA GLU A 23 -0.92 -7.79 20.94
C GLU A 23 -2.15 -7.13 20.30
N VAL A 24 -1.98 -6.67 19.06
CA VAL A 24 -3.03 -6.09 18.24
C VAL A 24 -3.06 -6.81 16.90
N ASN A 25 -4.21 -7.41 16.59
CA ASN A 25 -4.48 -8.01 15.28
C ASN A 25 -5.47 -7.14 14.52
N SER A 26 -5.34 -7.07 13.20
CA SER A 26 -6.28 -6.33 12.38
C SER A 26 -6.49 -6.97 11.02
N THR A 27 -7.71 -6.79 10.51
CA THR A 27 -8.08 -7.12 9.14
C THR A 27 -8.80 -5.91 8.55
N SER A 28 -8.29 -5.42 7.43
CA SER A 28 -8.80 -4.25 6.75
C SER A 28 -9.05 -4.57 5.28
N THR A 29 -10.24 -4.24 4.80
CA THR A 29 -10.60 -4.30 3.39
C THR A 29 -10.85 -2.88 2.89
N VAL A 30 -10.23 -2.51 1.78
CA VAL A 30 -10.39 -1.18 1.15
C VAL A 30 -10.73 -1.38 -0.31
N SER A 31 -11.78 -0.72 -0.78
CA SER A 31 -12.11 -0.66 -2.21
C SER A 31 -11.84 0.75 -2.71
N LYS A 32 -11.04 0.88 -3.76
CA LYS A 32 -10.66 2.13 -4.40
C LYS A 32 -11.16 2.17 -5.83
N ILE A 33 -11.38 3.38 -6.33
CA ILE A 33 -11.72 3.66 -7.72
C ILE A 33 -10.70 4.62 -8.29
N SER A 34 -10.14 4.28 -9.45
CA SER A 34 -9.27 5.14 -10.25
C SER A 34 -9.93 5.36 -11.59
N LYS A 35 -10.51 6.55 -11.79
CA LYS A 35 -11.29 6.90 -12.99
C LYS A 35 -10.54 7.90 -13.85
N VAL A 36 -10.36 7.60 -15.13
CA VAL A 36 -9.83 8.58 -16.10
C VAL A 36 -10.88 9.67 -16.32
N ILE A 37 -10.54 10.92 -16.02
CA ILE A 37 -11.43 12.09 -16.15
C ILE A 37 -11.00 13.05 -17.26
N ALA A 38 -9.74 13.03 -17.68
CA ALA A 38 -9.24 13.80 -18.82
C ALA A 38 -8.12 13.02 -19.54
N VAL A 39 -8.04 13.22 -20.85
CA VAL A 39 -7.00 12.67 -21.73
C VAL A 39 -6.54 13.80 -22.65
N ASP A 40 -5.25 14.10 -22.59
CA ASP A 40 -4.57 15.05 -23.49
C ASP A 40 -3.57 14.26 -24.36
N ASP A 41 -2.95 14.91 -25.37
CA ASP A 41 -2.08 14.25 -26.35
C ASP A 41 -0.91 13.45 -25.74
N ASN A 42 -0.46 13.79 -24.52
CA ASN A 42 0.61 13.09 -23.83
C ASN A 42 0.28 12.67 -22.39
N ASP A 43 -0.89 13.06 -21.87
CA ASP A 43 -1.18 12.98 -20.44
C ASP A 43 -2.57 12.42 -20.15
N TYR A 44 -2.70 11.81 -18.98
CA TYR A 44 -3.94 11.27 -18.44
C TYR A 44 -4.17 11.83 -17.05
N THR A 45 -5.41 12.23 -16.74
CA THR A 45 -5.81 12.61 -15.39
C THR A 45 -6.72 11.56 -14.79
N PHE A 46 -6.32 11.02 -13.64
CA PHE A 46 -7.06 10.05 -12.85
C PHE A 46 -7.68 10.72 -11.64
N ASN A 47 -8.99 10.54 -11.44
CA ASN A 47 -9.67 10.79 -10.18
C ASN A 47 -9.61 9.52 -9.34
N VAL A 48 -8.79 9.53 -8.28
CA VAL A 48 -8.57 8.38 -7.39
C VAL A 48 -9.31 8.61 -6.08
N LYS A 49 -10.14 7.65 -5.65
CA LYS A 49 -10.87 7.76 -4.39
C LYS A 49 -11.04 6.41 -3.69
N VAL A 50 -11.10 6.43 -2.36
CA VAL A 50 -11.54 5.27 -1.58
C VAL A 50 -13.07 5.23 -1.60
N LYS A 51 -13.64 4.17 -2.16
CA LYS A 51 -15.09 3.96 -2.25
C LYS A 51 -15.65 3.41 -0.94
N SER A 52 -14.96 2.45 -0.35
CA SER A 52 -15.41 1.82 0.90
C SER A 52 -14.24 1.26 1.70
N THR A 53 -14.45 1.12 2.99
CA THR A 53 -13.49 0.49 3.89
C THR A 53 -14.22 -0.29 5.00
N ASP A 54 -13.67 -1.44 5.37
CA ASP A 54 -14.13 -2.30 6.46
C ASP A 54 -12.90 -2.72 7.28
N ASN A 55 -12.90 -2.44 8.58
CA ASN A 55 -11.73 -2.55 9.45
C ASN A 55 -12.12 -3.19 10.76
N LEU A 56 -11.51 -4.33 11.06
CA LEU A 56 -11.60 -4.97 12.36
C LEU A 56 -10.22 -4.87 13.04
N ILE A 57 -10.19 -4.36 14.27
CA ILE A 57 -9.02 -4.36 15.14
C ILE A 57 -9.37 -5.12 16.40
N ASP A 58 -8.55 -6.10 16.77
CA ASP A 58 -8.64 -6.84 18.02
C ASP A 58 -7.39 -6.56 18.85
N ALA A 59 -7.57 -6.00 20.03
CA ALA A 59 -6.51 -5.78 21.00
C ALA A 59 -6.93 -6.42 22.33
N MET A 60 -6.21 -7.45 22.77
CA MET A 60 -6.43 -8.13 24.05
C MET A 60 -7.89 -8.62 24.23
N GLY A 61 -8.54 -9.10 23.16
CA GLY A 61 -9.92 -9.58 23.19
C GLY A 61 -10.98 -8.47 23.15
N LYS A 62 -10.56 -7.21 23.00
CA LYS A 62 -11.46 -6.08 22.70
C LYS A 62 -11.45 -5.83 21.20
N LYS A 63 -12.64 -5.85 20.60
CA LYS A 63 -12.82 -5.63 19.17
C LYS A 63 -13.35 -4.23 18.89
N LEU A 64 -12.73 -3.58 17.93
CA LEU A 64 -13.19 -2.34 17.30
C LEU A 64 -13.47 -2.67 15.84
N HIS A 65 -14.68 -2.35 15.37
CA HIS A 65 -15.09 -2.62 13.99
C HIS A 65 -15.65 -1.36 13.38
N TYR A 66 -15.09 -0.94 12.25
CA TYR A 66 -15.60 0.16 11.45
C TYR A 66 -15.88 -0.31 10.03
N ASN A 67 -17.09 -0.01 9.55
CA ASN A 67 -17.47 -0.24 8.17
C ASN A 67 -18.14 1.03 7.62
N SER A 68 -17.62 1.54 6.50
CA SER A 68 -18.06 2.80 5.91
C SER A 68 -19.49 2.77 5.34
N SER A 69 -20.07 1.58 5.11
CA SER A 69 -21.44 1.41 4.60
C SER A 69 -22.49 1.36 5.72
N SER A 70 -22.11 0.93 6.92
CA SER A 70 -22.97 0.98 8.11
C SER A 70 -22.72 2.30 8.85
N GLY A 71 -23.53 3.32 8.58
CA GLY A 71 -23.35 4.69 9.11
C GLY A 71 -23.34 4.87 10.65
N LEU A 72 -23.56 3.79 11.41
CA LEU A 72 -23.64 3.76 12.87
C LEU A 72 -22.47 2.99 13.47
N ASP A 73 -21.30 3.63 13.48
CA ASP A 73 -20.24 3.27 14.42
C ASP A 73 -19.96 4.49 15.31
N GLY A 74 -19.99 4.29 16.63
CA GLY A 74 -19.70 5.31 17.65
C GLY A 74 -18.24 5.34 18.06
N SER A 75 -17.39 4.51 17.45
CA SER A 75 -15.98 4.40 17.78
C SER A 75 -15.16 5.59 17.24
N THR A 76 -14.07 5.93 17.94
CA THR A 76 -13.17 7.03 17.55
C THR A 76 -12.45 6.77 16.22
N ILE A 77 -12.34 5.51 15.78
CA ILE A 77 -11.74 5.17 14.48
C ILE A 77 -12.57 5.67 13.30
N LYS A 78 -13.89 5.88 13.49
CA LYS A 78 -14.78 6.45 12.48
C LYS A 78 -14.29 7.81 12.01
N ASN A 79 -13.79 8.66 12.91
CA ASN A 79 -13.31 9.97 12.51
C ASN A 79 -12.13 9.81 11.55
N ALA A 80 -11.09 9.06 11.92
CA ALA A 80 -9.93 8.83 11.07
C ALA A 80 -10.27 8.15 9.72
N LEU A 81 -11.12 7.12 9.73
CA LEU A 81 -11.42 6.33 8.53
C LEU A 81 -12.52 6.91 7.65
N SER A 82 -13.45 7.72 8.19
CA SER A 82 -14.43 8.44 7.36
C SER A 82 -13.77 9.54 6.54
N TYR A 83 -12.66 10.12 7.04
CA TYR A 83 -11.93 11.17 6.34
C TYR A 83 -11.21 10.71 5.07
N ILE A 84 -10.99 9.40 4.85
CA ILE A 84 -10.40 8.90 3.61
C ILE A 84 -11.44 8.48 2.57
N VAL A 85 -12.67 8.19 3.00
CA VAL A 85 -13.74 7.68 2.12
C VAL A 85 -14.33 8.83 1.31
N ASN A 86 -14.52 8.60 0.01
CA ASN A 86 -15.09 9.54 -0.95
C ASN A 86 -14.39 10.91 -1.03
N LYS A 87 -13.11 10.96 -0.65
CA LYS A 87 -12.24 12.13 -0.90
C LYS A 87 -11.38 11.88 -2.13
N PRO A 88 -11.77 12.39 -3.31
CA PRO A 88 -11.00 12.16 -4.51
C PRO A 88 -9.69 12.96 -4.51
N VAL A 89 -8.68 12.39 -5.16
CA VAL A 89 -7.42 13.02 -5.51
C VAL A 89 -7.27 12.95 -7.02
N ASP A 90 -7.09 14.10 -7.66
CA ASP A 90 -6.77 14.14 -9.08
C ASP A 90 -5.26 13.97 -9.25
N VAL A 91 -4.87 12.96 -10.00
CA VAL A 91 -3.48 12.59 -10.29
C VAL A 91 -3.26 12.67 -11.79
N LYS A 92 -2.39 13.58 -12.21
CA LYS A 92 -1.98 13.71 -13.61
C LYS A 92 -0.73 12.88 -13.85
N ILE A 93 -0.77 12.02 -14.86
CA ILE A 93 0.35 11.18 -15.28
C ILE A 93 0.65 11.40 -16.76
N ASN A 94 1.91 11.25 -17.16
CA ASN A 94 2.29 11.25 -18.57
C ASN A 94 2.06 9.87 -19.22
N LYS A 95 2.32 9.78 -20.53
CA LYS A 95 2.22 8.54 -21.32
C LYS A 95 3.05 7.35 -20.84
N TYR A 96 4.03 7.57 -19.97
CA TYR A 96 4.85 6.52 -19.35
C TYR A 96 4.33 6.11 -17.97
N GLY A 97 3.18 6.63 -17.55
CA GLY A 97 2.60 6.37 -16.24
C GLY A 97 3.23 7.15 -15.08
N ILE A 98 4.12 8.10 -15.38
CA ILE A 98 4.83 8.87 -14.35
C ILE A 98 3.98 10.05 -13.87
N ILE A 99 3.84 10.19 -12.56
CA ILE A 99 3.08 11.27 -11.91
C ILE A 99 3.76 12.62 -12.17
N GLU A 100 3.06 13.54 -12.82
CA GLU A 100 3.50 14.90 -13.10
C GLU A 100 3.03 15.89 -12.03
N SER A 101 1.78 15.74 -11.59
CA SER A 101 1.14 16.55 -10.56
C SER A 101 0.02 15.76 -9.88
N PHE A 102 -0.35 16.21 -8.68
CA PHE A 102 -1.51 15.71 -7.95
C PHE A 102 -2.07 16.84 -7.09
N ASN A 103 -3.38 16.86 -6.88
CA ASN A 103 -4.03 17.81 -5.99
C ASN A 103 -4.60 17.07 -4.78
N VAL A 104 -3.85 17.10 -3.67
CA VAL A 104 -4.30 16.54 -2.40
C VAL A 104 -4.76 17.69 -1.52
N GLU A 105 -6.06 17.75 -1.23
CA GLU A 105 -6.50 18.43 0.00
C GLU A 105 -5.81 17.72 1.16
N LYS A 106 -4.99 18.45 1.93
CA LYS A 106 -4.21 17.91 3.06
C LYS A 106 -5.04 16.91 3.87
N VAL A 107 -4.75 15.62 3.71
CA VAL A 107 -5.27 14.57 4.58
C VAL A 107 -4.34 14.53 5.80
N GLU A 108 -4.58 15.40 6.79
CA GLU A 108 -3.87 15.39 8.07
C GLU A 108 -4.28 14.18 8.92
N LEU A 109 -3.90 12.97 8.52
CA LEU A 109 -4.16 11.74 9.30
C LEU A 109 -3.00 10.74 9.31
N ALA A 110 -1.81 11.16 8.87
CA ALA A 110 -0.64 10.30 8.77
C ALA A 110 -0.11 9.77 10.13
N THR A 111 -0.70 10.18 11.27
CA THR A 111 -0.21 9.86 12.61
C THR A 111 -1.25 9.26 13.57
N ASP A 112 -2.46 8.95 13.11
CA ASP A 112 -3.43 8.26 13.97
C ASP A 112 -2.96 6.81 14.23
N THR A 113 -2.76 6.49 15.51
CA THR A 113 -2.31 5.17 15.96
C THR A 113 -3.28 4.06 15.53
N LEU A 114 -4.58 4.36 15.42
CA LEU A 114 -5.59 3.41 14.94
C LEU A 114 -5.47 3.14 13.44
N LEU A 115 -5.13 4.14 12.64
CA LEU A 115 -4.85 3.94 11.21
C LEU A 115 -3.58 3.09 11.03
N ALA A 116 -2.56 3.34 11.85
CA ALA A 116 -1.35 2.52 11.86
C ALA A 116 -1.64 1.06 12.22
N PHE A 117 -2.57 0.80 13.15
CA PHE A 117 -3.03 -0.55 13.49
C PHE A 117 -3.93 -1.18 12.44
N ALA A 118 -4.84 -0.43 11.81
CA ALA A 118 -5.62 -0.90 10.68
C ALA A 118 -4.71 -1.33 9.51
N GLY A 119 -3.52 -0.75 9.44
CA GLY A 119 -2.52 -1.10 8.44
C GLY A 119 -2.90 -0.67 7.03
N ILE A 120 -3.97 0.13 6.89
CA ILE A 120 -4.26 0.89 5.69
C ILE A 120 -3.12 1.88 5.49
N GLN A 121 -2.37 1.70 4.43
CA GLN A 121 -1.37 2.68 4.02
C GLN A 121 -2.09 3.80 3.24
N PRO A 122 -1.93 5.08 3.63
CA PRO A 122 -2.41 6.17 2.81
C PRO A 122 -1.72 6.10 1.44
N GLU A 123 -2.45 6.44 0.39
CA GLU A 123 -1.86 6.48 -0.95
C GLU A 123 -0.88 7.64 -1.03
N VAL A 124 0.38 7.34 -1.34
CA VAL A 124 1.45 8.35 -1.38
C VAL A 124 1.72 8.72 -2.82
N PHE A 125 1.08 9.78 -3.30
CA PHE A 125 1.42 10.35 -4.60
C PHE A 125 2.70 11.16 -4.51
N LYS A 126 3.64 10.89 -5.41
CA LYS A 126 4.92 11.61 -5.48
C LYS A 126 5.27 11.91 -6.93
N LYS A 127 5.52 13.18 -7.23
CA LYS A 127 5.97 13.62 -8.55
C LYS A 127 7.23 12.86 -8.97
N GLY A 128 7.27 12.40 -10.22
CA GLY A 128 8.39 11.63 -10.78
C GLY A 128 8.40 10.16 -10.39
N LYS A 129 7.38 9.65 -9.69
CA LYS A 129 7.18 8.21 -9.45
C LYS A 129 6.15 7.65 -10.42
N LEU A 130 6.30 6.37 -10.75
CA LEU A 130 5.30 5.60 -11.47
C LEU A 130 4.02 5.54 -10.63
N PHE A 131 2.87 5.72 -11.27
CA PHE A 131 1.58 5.55 -10.62
C PHE A 131 1.38 4.09 -10.23
N ASP A 132 1.05 3.81 -8.97
CA ASP A 132 1.05 2.47 -8.34
C ASP A 132 0.13 1.42 -8.99
N LEU A 133 -0.67 1.83 -9.98
CA LEU A 133 -1.46 0.95 -10.83
C LEU A 133 -0.60 0.20 -11.87
N PHE A 134 0.54 0.76 -12.26
CA PHE A 134 1.41 0.22 -13.30
C PHE A 134 2.68 -0.40 -12.73
N ALA A 135 3.18 -1.44 -13.40
CA ALA A 135 4.48 -2.01 -13.08
C ALA A 135 5.60 -1.31 -13.86
N ASP A 136 6.75 -1.11 -13.21
CA ASP A 136 7.96 -0.58 -13.84
C ASP A 136 8.67 -1.70 -14.63
N ILE A 137 7.95 -2.27 -15.60
CA ILE A 137 8.47 -3.27 -16.54
C ILE A 137 7.77 -3.11 -17.88
N THR A 138 8.54 -3.15 -18.96
CA THR A 138 7.99 -3.20 -20.32
C THR A 138 8.15 -4.61 -20.88
N TYR A 139 7.06 -5.24 -21.27
CA TYR A 139 7.12 -6.53 -21.95
C TYR A 139 7.82 -6.39 -23.31
N THR A 140 8.76 -7.28 -23.56
CA THR A 140 9.35 -7.48 -24.88
C THR A 140 9.42 -8.98 -25.15
N LYS A 141 9.44 -9.40 -26.43
CA LYS A 141 9.60 -10.82 -26.77
C LYS A 141 10.91 -11.45 -26.25
N ASN A 142 11.87 -10.60 -25.89
CA ASN A 142 13.16 -11.02 -25.33
C ASN A 142 13.15 -11.08 -23.80
N LEU A 143 12.03 -10.75 -23.16
CA LEU A 143 11.88 -10.85 -21.71
C LEU A 143 11.82 -12.34 -21.33
N ILE A 144 12.79 -12.79 -20.52
CA ILE A 144 12.94 -14.20 -20.16
C ILE A 144 12.77 -14.43 -18.66
N LYS A 145 12.28 -15.63 -18.31
CA LYS A 145 12.27 -16.11 -16.93
C LYS A 145 13.67 -16.05 -16.32
N GLY A 146 13.75 -15.65 -15.05
CA GLY A 146 15.00 -15.56 -14.28
C GLY A 146 15.77 -14.25 -14.48
N HIS A 147 15.38 -13.40 -15.44
CA HIS A 147 15.89 -12.03 -15.51
C HIS A 147 15.63 -11.32 -14.18
N ASN A 148 16.65 -10.64 -13.65
CA ASN A 148 16.61 -10.03 -12.33
C ASN A 148 17.37 -8.71 -12.32
N TRP A 149 16.93 -7.80 -11.48
CA TRP A 149 17.57 -6.50 -11.25
C TRP A 149 17.44 -6.12 -9.78
N THR A 150 18.21 -5.13 -9.36
CA THR A 150 18.20 -4.63 -7.98
C THR A 150 18.11 -3.12 -7.99
N ASP A 151 17.11 -2.62 -7.29
CA ASP A 151 16.90 -1.20 -7.06
C ASP A 151 17.34 -0.85 -5.65
N VAL A 152 18.06 0.27 -5.53
CA VAL A 152 18.49 0.82 -4.25
C VAL A 152 17.95 2.23 -4.16
N SER A 153 17.27 2.53 -3.05
CA SER A 153 16.84 3.88 -2.74
C SER A 153 17.17 4.24 -1.30
N THR A 154 17.42 5.52 -1.08
CA THR A 154 17.73 6.07 0.24
C THR A 154 16.70 7.14 0.56
N THR A 155 16.02 7.00 1.71
CA THR A 155 15.09 8.00 2.22
C THR A 155 15.56 8.42 3.61
N GLY A 156 16.14 9.61 3.72
CA GLY A 156 16.78 10.04 4.98
C GLY A 156 17.91 9.10 5.37
N ASN A 157 17.80 8.49 6.56
CA ASN A 157 18.79 7.54 7.11
C ASN A 157 18.43 6.07 6.85
N GLU A 158 17.41 5.81 6.04
CA GLU A 158 16.93 4.47 5.75
C GLU A 158 17.37 4.06 4.33
N LYS A 159 18.02 2.90 4.22
CA LYS A 159 18.41 2.31 2.93
C LYS A 159 17.47 1.16 2.60
N ILE A 160 16.76 1.31 1.48
CA ILE A 160 15.87 0.29 0.92
C ILE A 160 16.58 -0.36 -0.26
N THR A 161 16.70 -1.69 -0.23
CA THR A 161 17.23 -2.50 -1.33
C THR A 161 16.17 -3.49 -1.75
N THR A 162 15.75 -3.45 -3.01
CA THR A 162 14.74 -4.35 -3.57
C THR A 162 15.33 -5.12 -4.74
N LYS A 163 15.30 -6.45 -4.65
CA LYS A 163 15.67 -7.35 -5.74
C LYS A 163 14.39 -7.87 -6.39
N PHE A 164 14.30 -7.71 -7.70
CA PHE A 164 13.20 -8.22 -8.52
C PHE A 164 13.68 -9.35 -9.41
N TRP A 165 12.79 -10.27 -9.74
CA TRP A 165 13.03 -11.26 -10.79
C TRP A 165 11.75 -11.73 -11.46
N ILE A 166 11.89 -12.19 -12.70
CA ILE A 166 10.80 -12.74 -13.49
C ILE A 166 10.64 -14.22 -13.14
N GLU A 167 9.54 -14.55 -12.46
CA GLU A 167 9.20 -15.94 -12.14
C GLU A 167 8.61 -16.66 -13.35
N ASN A 168 7.77 -15.97 -14.12
CA ASN A 168 7.12 -16.50 -15.32
C ASN A 168 6.77 -15.35 -16.28
N VAL A 169 6.78 -15.61 -17.57
CA VAL A 169 6.41 -14.66 -18.62
C VAL A 169 5.80 -15.43 -19.79
N ASN A 170 4.69 -14.93 -20.32
CA ASN A 170 4.08 -15.36 -21.57
C ASN A 170 3.56 -14.13 -22.33
N GLU A 171 2.84 -14.32 -23.44
CA GLU A 171 2.34 -13.19 -24.23
C GLU A 171 1.30 -12.32 -23.51
N LYS A 172 0.55 -12.90 -22.57
CA LYS A 172 -0.52 -12.21 -21.84
C LYS A 172 0.02 -11.53 -20.59
N ASN A 173 0.74 -12.27 -19.76
CA ASN A 173 1.08 -11.83 -18.41
C ASN A 173 2.56 -12.08 -18.06
N THR A 174 3.08 -11.25 -17.17
CA THR A 174 4.36 -11.44 -16.49
C THR A 174 4.13 -11.58 -14.99
N ILE A 175 4.74 -12.60 -14.38
CA ILE A 175 4.77 -12.78 -12.93
C ILE A 175 6.14 -12.31 -12.43
N LEU A 176 6.13 -11.21 -11.69
CA LEU A 176 7.30 -10.67 -11.02
C LEU A 176 7.28 -11.09 -9.56
N LYS A 177 8.45 -11.46 -9.04
CA LYS A 177 8.65 -11.61 -7.61
C LYS A 177 9.68 -10.61 -7.13
N PHE A 178 9.62 -10.27 -5.86
CA PHE A 178 10.60 -9.42 -5.24
C PHE A 178 10.88 -9.79 -3.79
N THR A 179 12.05 -9.36 -3.34
CA THR A 179 12.41 -9.25 -1.93
C THR A 179 12.93 -7.84 -1.69
N SER A 180 12.44 -7.17 -0.66
CA SER A 180 12.94 -5.88 -0.22
C SER A 180 13.44 -5.97 1.22
N SER A 181 14.49 -5.22 1.51
CA SER A 181 14.97 -4.99 2.86
C SER A 181 15.14 -3.50 3.07
N SER A 182 14.61 -3.00 4.18
CA SER A 182 14.84 -1.64 4.63
C SER A 182 15.58 -1.65 5.96
N ILE A 183 16.71 -0.96 6.01
CA ILE A 183 17.55 -0.89 7.20
C ILE A 183 17.62 0.56 7.66
N GLY A 184 17.14 0.80 8.87
CA GLY A 184 17.13 2.11 9.51
C GLY A 184 17.66 2.05 10.94
N LYS A 185 17.79 3.21 11.58
CA LYS A 185 18.35 3.32 12.95
C LYS A 185 17.43 2.71 14.03
N LEU A 186 16.11 2.84 13.87
CA LEU A 186 15.11 2.45 14.87
C LEU A 186 14.20 1.32 14.41
N VAL A 187 14.13 1.08 13.10
CA VAL A 187 13.27 0.07 12.49
C VAL A 187 14.00 -0.57 11.33
N ASN A 188 13.88 -1.89 11.24
CA ASN A 188 14.26 -2.67 10.09
C ASN A 188 13.00 -3.34 9.56
N SER A 189 12.89 -3.45 8.24
CA SER A 189 11.82 -4.22 7.62
C SER A 189 12.35 -5.12 6.53
N SER A 190 11.68 -6.25 6.35
CA SER A 190 11.86 -7.12 5.20
C SER A 190 10.49 -7.37 4.60
N SER A 191 10.41 -7.33 3.28
CA SER A 191 9.23 -7.72 2.55
C SER A 191 9.56 -8.63 1.40
N ASN A 192 8.58 -9.42 1.00
CA ASN A 192 8.60 -10.14 -0.25
C ASN A 192 7.22 -10.08 -0.89
N GLY A 193 7.15 -10.38 -2.17
CA GLY A 193 5.87 -10.34 -2.84
C GLY A 193 5.91 -10.81 -4.28
N THR A 194 4.73 -10.77 -4.88
CA THR A 194 4.48 -11.14 -6.26
C THR A 194 3.57 -10.12 -6.91
N TYR A 195 3.89 -9.72 -8.14
CA TYR A 195 3.00 -8.96 -9.01
C TYR A 195 2.62 -9.82 -10.21
N LEU A 196 1.33 -9.85 -10.54
CA LEU A 196 0.83 -10.32 -11.82
C LEU A 196 0.57 -9.10 -12.70
N VAL A 197 1.31 -8.97 -13.78
CA VAL A 197 1.27 -7.81 -14.68
C VAL A 197 0.66 -8.23 -16.02
N ASP A 198 -0.29 -7.43 -16.53
CA ASP A 198 -0.78 -7.55 -17.91
C ASP A 198 0.23 -6.94 -18.88
N ASN A 199 0.74 -7.75 -19.82
CA ASN A 199 1.80 -7.33 -20.73
C ASN A 199 1.33 -6.35 -21.80
N LYS A 200 0.02 -6.27 -22.06
CA LYS A 200 -0.54 -5.32 -23.02
C LYS A 200 -0.57 -3.90 -22.47
N THR A 201 -0.94 -3.74 -21.20
CA THR A 201 -1.17 -2.42 -20.59
C THR A 201 -0.13 -2.03 -19.54
N GLY A 202 0.68 -2.97 -19.05
CA GLY A 202 1.57 -2.75 -17.91
C GLY A 202 0.84 -2.68 -16.56
N LEU A 203 -0.47 -2.91 -16.55
CA LEU A 203 -1.31 -2.90 -15.36
C LEU A 203 -0.94 -4.04 -14.41
N ILE A 204 -0.78 -3.74 -13.12
CA ILE A 204 -0.69 -4.76 -12.08
C ILE A 204 -2.10 -5.30 -11.84
N LEU A 205 -2.39 -6.52 -12.26
CA LEU A 205 -3.68 -7.19 -12.05
C LEU A 205 -3.84 -7.66 -10.60
N GLU A 206 -2.78 -8.24 -10.05
CA GLU A 206 -2.76 -8.73 -8.67
C GLU A 206 -1.41 -8.43 -8.02
N LYS A 207 -1.44 -8.12 -6.73
CA LYS A 207 -0.28 -7.88 -5.90
C LYS A 207 -0.44 -8.60 -4.57
N LEU A 208 0.55 -9.40 -4.21
CA LEU A 208 0.65 -10.05 -2.92
C LEU A 208 1.95 -9.61 -2.26
N VAL A 209 1.88 -9.06 -1.06
CA VAL A 209 3.05 -8.59 -0.31
C VAL A 209 2.99 -9.06 1.13
N TYR A 210 4.07 -9.64 1.60
CA TYR A 210 4.29 -9.91 3.01
C TYR A 210 5.37 -9.00 3.54
N VAL A 211 5.12 -8.35 4.67
CA VAL A 211 6.04 -7.42 5.32
C VAL A 211 6.23 -7.83 6.76
N ILE A 212 7.47 -7.83 7.23
CA ILE A 212 7.83 -7.98 8.64
C ILE A 212 8.71 -6.80 9.01
N SER A 213 8.33 -6.06 10.05
CA SER A 213 9.06 -4.92 10.59
C SER A 213 9.37 -5.15 12.06
N LEU A 214 10.61 -4.88 12.46
CA LEU A 214 11.09 -4.98 13.84
C LEU A 214 11.79 -3.68 14.20
N GLY A 215 11.51 -3.15 15.38
CA GLY A 215 12.10 -1.89 15.80
C GLY A 215 11.80 -1.51 17.24
N TYR A 216 12.08 -0.24 17.54
CA TYR A 216 11.86 0.36 18.84
C TYR A 216 11.01 1.62 18.70
N GLN A 217 10.09 1.81 19.63
CA GLN A 217 9.32 3.05 19.77
C GLN A 217 9.65 3.69 21.12
N VAL A 218 9.91 5.00 21.11
CA VAL A 218 10.17 5.78 22.31
C VAL A 218 8.95 6.65 22.58
N SER A 219 8.31 6.44 23.73
CA SER A 219 7.20 7.29 24.17
C SER A 219 7.68 8.68 24.61
N ALA A 220 6.75 9.63 24.74
CA ALA A 220 7.04 11.00 25.19
C ALA A 220 7.76 11.08 26.55
N GLY A 221 7.61 10.06 27.41
CA GLY A 221 8.33 9.96 28.70
C GLY A 221 9.69 9.26 28.63
N GLY A 222 10.24 9.02 27.43
CA GLY A 222 11.52 8.33 27.24
C GLY A 222 11.47 6.81 27.41
N ILE A 223 10.28 6.23 27.63
CA ILE A 223 10.11 4.78 27.78
C ILE A 223 10.24 4.12 26.40
N VAL A 224 11.11 3.12 26.31
CA VAL A 224 11.38 2.34 25.11
C VAL A 224 10.52 1.07 25.09
N TYR A 225 9.89 0.82 23.95
CA TYR A 225 9.13 -0.40 23.66
C TYR A 225 9.79 -1.11 22.47
N GLY A 226 9.91 -2.43 22.55
CA GLY A 226 10.16 -3.26 21.38
C GLY A 226 8.86 -3.38 20.59
N VAL A 227 8.94 -3.22 19.27
CA VAL A 227 7.78 -3.30 18.38
C VAL A 227 8.09 -4.28 17.26
N SER A 228 7.18 -5.23 17.05
CA SER A 228 7.18 -6.09 15.86
C SER A 228 5.85 -5.98 15.15
N ARG A 229 5.88 -5.91 13.83
CA ARG A 229 4.69 -5.92 12.99
C ARG A 229 4.89 -6.87 11.82
N SER A 230 3.90 -7.71 11.56
CA SER A 230 3.80 -8.49 10.34
C SER A 230 2.52 -8.12 9.60
N SER A 231 2.58 -7.99 8.29
CA SER A 231 1.40 -7.68 7.47
C SER A 231 1.40 -8.48 6.17
N SER A 232 0.23 -8.98 5.78
CA SER A 232 -0.06 -9.58 4.49
C SER A 232 -1.01 -8.66 3.75
N ILE A 233 -0.63 -8.22 2.56
CA ILE A 233 -1.37 -7.30 1.70
C ILE A 233 -1.69 -8.04 0.41
N PHE A 234 -2.97 -8.14 0.08
CA PHE A 234 -3.44 -8.64 -1.21
C PHE A 234 -4.22 -7.53 -1.91
N GLU A 235 -3.83 -7.17 -3.11
CA GLU A 235 -4.49 -6.18 -3.94
C GLU A 235 -4.90 -6.82 -5.26
N ARG A 236 -6.11 -6.54 -5.73
CA ARG A 236 -6.61 -6.94 -7.05
C ARG A 236 -7.16 -5.74 -7.78
N ASN A 237 -6.66 -5.51 -8.98
CA ASN A 237 -7.15 -4.48 -9.89
C ASN A 237 -8.03 -5.12 -10.97
N LYS A 238 -9.15 -4.48 -11.25
CA LYS A 238 -10.03 -4.86 -12.36
C LYS A 238 -10.51 -3.62 -13.10
N LEU A 239 -10.63 -3.74 -14.42
CA LEU A 239 -11.30 -2.74 -15.23
C LEU A 239 -12.81 -2.85 -14.99
N LEU A 240 -13.45 -1.73 -14.70
CA LEU A 240 -14.90 -1.59 -14.69
C LEU A 240 -15.35 -1.14 -16.09
N LEU A 241 -16.35 -1.84 -16.63
CA LEU A 241 -17.00 -1.54 -17.92
C LEU A 241 -17.95 -0.35 -17.77
#